data_AF-A0A814RZB5-F1
#
_entry.id   AF-A0A814RZB5-F1
#
_cell.length_a   1.000
_cell.length_b   1.000
_cell.length_c   1.000
_cell.angle_alpha   90.00
_cell.angle_beta   90.00
_cell.angle_gamma   90.00
#
_symmetry.space_group_name_H-M   'P 1'
#
loop_
_entity.id
_entity.type
_entity.pdbx_description
1 polymer ?
#
loop_
_entity_poly.entity_id
_entity_poly.type
_entity_poly.pdbx_seq_one_letter_code
_entity_poly.pdbx_strand_id
1 'polypeptide(L)'
;MEHRSCKDYETTLRKTFSKAHKSEEFRTELINLKHKDNSTIEAYNMKFLKLTFHLESMSGEDKLFYYMNKLKDRTRRELKIRGVKDLDNAMAIANNFEQDFDSIQNIKVLTYFFIYSKIMLGCFAM
;
A
#
# COMPACT_ATOMS: atom_id res chain seq x y z
N MET A 1 49.29 3.68 5.17
CA MET A 1 48.63 3.29 3.91
C MET A 1 48.31 1.80 4.03
N GLU A 2 47.07 1.44 4.33
CA GLU A 2 46.69 0.03 4.49
C GLU A 2 46.71 -0.68 3.14
N HIS A 3 47.56 -1.71 3.01
CA HIS A 3 47.47 -2.68 1.93
C HIS A 3 46.20 -3.51 2.12
N ARG A 4 45.08 -3.05 1.56
CA ARG A 4 43.90 -3.91 1.37
C ARG A 4 44.31 -5.06 0.46
N SER A 5 44.17 -6.29 0.94
CA SER A 5 44.40 -7.49 0.13
C SER A 5 43.42 -7.48 -1.04
N CYS A 6 43.85 -7.89 -2.23
CA CYS A 6 43.00 -7.97 -3.42
C CYS A 6 41.70 -8.78 -3.14
N LYS A 7 41.79 -9.75 -2.24
CA LYS A 7 40.66 -10.57 -1.77
C LYS A 7 39.64 -9.78 -0.95
N ASP A 8 40.09 -8.81 -0.15
CA ASP A 8 39.21 -7.91 0.62
C ASP A 8 38.49 -6.94 -0.30
N TYR A 9 39.17 -6.48 -1.35
CA TYR A 9 38.58 -5.64 -2.38
C TYR A 9 37.49 -6.39 -3.18
N GLU A 10 37.76 -7.62 -3.63
CA GLU A 10 36.77 -8.44 -4.33
C GLU A 10 35.54 -8.73 -3.44
N THR A 11 35.75 -9.04 -2.17
CA THR A 11 34.66 -9.28 -1.21
C THR A 11 33.83 -8.02 -0.99
N THR A 12 34.48 -6.86 -0.89
CA THR A 12 33.80 -5.57 -0.74
C THR A 12 32.95 -5.26 -1.97
N LEU A 13 33.51 -5.43 -3.18
CA LEU A 13 32.79 -5.23 -4.43
C LEU A 13 31.56 -6.13 -4.55
N ARG A 14 31.70 -7.44 -4.29
CA ARG A 14 30.56 -8.37 -4.33
C ARG A 14 29.43 -7.94 -3.39
N LYS A 15 29.78 -7.48 -2.17
CA LYS A 15 28.80 -6.99 -1.20
C LYS A 15 28.12 -5.71 -1.67
N THR A 16 28.87 -4.74 -2.20
CA THR A 16 28.29 -3.46 -2.67
C THR A 16 27.40 -3.66 -3.89
N PHE A 17 27.83 -4.46 -4.87
CA PHE A 17 27.00 -4.80 -6.04
C PHE A 17 25.73 -5.56 -5.64
N SER A 18 25.83 -6.53 -4.73
CA SER A 18 24.65 -7.27 -4.25
C SER A 18 23.66 -6.36 -3.51
N LYS A 19 24.15 -5.45 -2.64
CA LYS A 19 23.30 -4.46 -1.95
C LYS A 19 22.64 -3.51 -2.95
N ALA A 20 23.39 -3.02 -3.94
CA ALA A 20 22.88 -2.12 -4.97
C ALA A 20 21.79 -2.79 -5.82
N HIS A 21 22.02 -4.03 -6.27
CA HIS A 21 21.04 -4.80 -7.04
C HIS A 21 19.71 -4.97 -6.29
N LYS A 22 19.77 -5.39 -5.02
CA LYS A 22 18.58 -5.54 -4.17
C LYS A 22 17.84 -4.21 -3.96
N SER A 23 18.58 -3.12 -3.77
CA SER A 23 17.98 -1.79 -3.64
C SER A 23 17.22 -1.40 -4.92
N GLU A 24 17.74 -1.76 -6.09
CA GLU A 24 17.10 -1.44 -7.37
C GLU A 24 15.83 -2.27 -7.60
N GLU A 25 15.85 -3.55 -7.22
CA GLU A 25 14.66 -4.40 -7.21
C GLU A 25 13.56 -3.81 -6.33
N PHE A 26 13.89 -3.38 -5.11
CA PHE A 26 12.91 -2.77 -4.20
C PHE A 26 12.36 -1.45 -4.73
N ARG A 27 13.18 -0.60 -5.38
CA ARG A 27 12.70 0.63 -6.03
C ARG A 27 11.74 0.32 -7.17
N THR A 28 12.09 -0.66 -8.00
CA THR A 28 11.26 -1.11 -9.12
C THR A 28 9.91 -1.64 -8.62
N GLU A 29 9.93 -2.46 -7.56
CA GLU A 29 8.71 -2.97 -6.96
C GLU A 29 7.86 -1.84 -6.34
N LEU A 30 8.48 -0.87 -5.67
CA LEU A 30 7.78 0.28 -5.10
C LEU A 30 7.10 1.16 -6.16
N ILE A 31 7.78 1.42 -7.28
CA ILE A 31 7.23 2.20 -8.40
C ILE A 31 6.01 1.49 -9.00
N ASN A 32 6.03 0.17 -9.04
CA ASN A 32 4.95 -0.66 -9.59
C ASN A 32 3.87 -1.02 -8.56
N LEU A 33 4.11 -0.78 -7.28
CA LEU A 33 3.14 -1.04 -6.23
C LEU A 33 1.92 -0.14 -6.44
N LYS A 34 0.73 -0.74 -6.48
CA LYS A 34 -0.55 -0.03 -6.60
C LYS A 34 -1.57 -0.68 -5.68
N HIS A 35 -2.34 0.14 -4.97
CA HIS A 35 -3.51 -0.32 -4.22
C HIS A 35 -4.60 -0.71 -5.22
N LYS A 36 -4.73 -2.02 -5.48
CA LYS A 36 -5.67 -2.58 -6.45
C LYS A 36 -7.08 -2.64 -5.85
N ASP A 37 -8.10 -2.61 -6.70
CA ASP A 37 -9.51 -2.65 -6.29
C ASP A 37 -9.84 -3.85 -5.40
N ASN A 38 -9.31 -5.03 -5.73
CA ASN A 38 -9.53 -6.28 -5.01
C ASN A 38 -8.52 -6.54 -3.87
N SER A 39 -7.75 -5.53 -3.46
CA SER A 39 -6.79 -5.65 -2.35
C SER A 39 -7.18 -4.77 -1.17
N THR A 40 -6.98 -5.30 0.04
CA THR A 40 -7.20 -4.56 1.29
C THR A 40 -6.12 -3.49 1.46
N ILE A 41 -6.49 -2.39 2.10
CA ILE A 41 -5.56 -1.32 2.45
C ILE A 41 -4.44 -1.82 3.37
N GLU A 42 -4.73 -2.76 4.27
CA GLU A 42 -3.77 -3.37 5.17
C GLU A 42 -2.67 -4.14 4.41
N ALA A 43 -3.07 -4.96 3.43
CA ALA A 43 -2.12 -5.70 2.59
C ALA A 43 -1.24 -4.75 1.76
N TYR A 44 -1.81 -3.64 1.30
CA TYR A 44 -1.05 -2.59 0.63
C TYR A 44 -0.04 -1.91 1.56
N ASN A 45 -0.48 -1.48 2.75
CA ASN A 45 0.37 -0.82 3.76
C ASN A 45 1.54 -1.73 4.17
N MET A 46 1.28 -3.01 4.44
CA MET A 46 2.35 -3.97 4.78
C MET A 46 3.40 -4.09 3.68
N LYS A 47 2.98 -4.20 2.41
CA LYS A 47 3.92 -4.26 1.27
C LYS A 47 4.70 -2.96 1.13
N PHE A 48 4.04 -1.82 1.27
CA PHE A 48 4.67 -0.52 1.19
C PHE A 48 5.75 -0.34 2.28
N LEU A 49 5.44 -0.68 3.53
CA LEU A 49 6.40 -0.60 4.64
C LEU A 49 7.58 -1.55 4.43
N LYS A 50 7.34 -2.79 3.97
CA LYS A 50 8.40 -3.74 3.66
C LYS A 50 9.38 -3.18 2.62
N LEU A 51 8.87 -2.59 1.55
CA LEU A 51 9.70 -2.02 0.47
C LEU A 51 10.48 -0.80 0.93
N THR A 52 9.82 0.11 1.64
CA THR A 52 10.46 1.36 2.11
C THR A 52 11.42 1.15 3.28
N PHE A 53 11.24 0.10 4.07
CA PHE A 53 12.20 -0.30 5.11
C PHE A 53 13.56 -0.68 4.53
N HIS A 54 13.59 -1.37 3.38
CA HIS A 54 14.83 -1.76 2.72
C HIS A 54 15.50 -0.62 1.91
N LEU A 55 14.82 0.51 1.75
CA LEU A 55 15.31 1.69 1.04
C LEU A 55 15.76 2.76 2.06
N GLU A 56 16.91 2.51 2.70
CA GLU A 56 17.50 3.33 3.78
C GLU A 56 17.64 4.83 3.44
N SER A 57 17.64 5.22 2.16
CA SER A 57 17.85 6.60 1.70
C SER A 57 16.57 7.43 1.48
N MET A 58 15.38 6.88 1.74
CA MET A 58 14.12 7.56 1.38
C MET A 58 13.62 8.47 2.51
N SER A 59 13.40 9.75 2.19
CA SER A 59 12.88 10.72 3.17
C SER A 59 11.42 10.39 3.54
N GLY A 60 10.97 10.91 4.69
CA GLY A 60 9.57 10.77 5.10
C GLY A 60 8.58 11.39 4.10
N GLU A 61 8.96 12.53 3.51
CA GLU A 61 8.18 13.23 2.48
C GLU A 61 8.09 12.41 1.20
N ASP A 62 9.21 11.81 0.75
CA ASP A 62 9.21 10.93 -0.42
C ASP A 62 8.32 9.71 -0.16
N LYS A 63 8.43 9.08 1.02
CA LYS A 63 7.57 7.95 1.39
C LYS A 63 6.09 8.35 1.34
N LEU A 64 5.71 9.49 1.91
CA LEU A 64 4.34 9.99 1.85
C LEU A 64 3.89 10.24 0.41
N PHE A 65 4.72 10.86 -0.42
CA PHE A 65 4.43 11.11 -1.82
C PHE A 65 4.19 9.82 -2.61
N TYR A 66 5.10 8.84 -2.50
CA TYR A 66 4.96 7.55 -3.18
C TYR A 66 3.73 6.78 -2.67
N TYR A 67 3.48 6.80 -1.36
CA TYR A 67 2.32 6.19 -0.75
C TYR A 67 1.02 6.77 -1.35
N MET A 68 0.83 8.08 -1.24
CA MET A 68 -0.40 8.74 -1.68
C MET A 68 -0.68 8.53 -3.17
N ASN A 69 0.33 8.58 -4.03
CA ASN A 69 0.16 8.46 -5.48
C ASN A 69 -0.22 7.05 -5.95
N LYS A 70 0.04 6.03 -5.14
CA LYS A 70 -0.21 4.63 -5.48
C LYS A 70 -1.48 4.06 -4.84
N LEU A 71 -2.14 4.84 -3.98
CA LEU A 71 -3.46 4.52 -3.43
C LEU A 71 -4.58 4.58 -4.48
N LYS A 72 -5.70 3.92 -4.18
CA LYS A 72 -6.96 4.11 -4.92
C LYS A 72 -7.33 5.58 -4.92
N ASP A 73 -7.93 6.04 -6.02
CA ASP A 73 -8.28 7.45 -6.22
C ASP A 73 -9.19 8.00 -5.12
N ARG A 74 -10.12 7.18 -4.62
CA ARG A 74 -11.02 7.56 -3.52
C ARG A 74 -10.26 7.85 -2.22
N THR A 75 -9.37 6.95 -1.82
CA THR A 75 -8.56 7.05 -0.59
C THR A 75 -7.58 8.22 -0.71
N ARG A 76 -6.94 8.36 -1.86
CA ARG A 76 -6.03 9.48 -2.13
C ARG A 76 -6.73 10.83 -2.01
N ARG A 77 -7.97 10.96 -2.50
CA ARG A 77 -8.76 12.20 -2.36
C ARG A 77 -9.08 12.50 -0.89
N GLU A 78 -9.51 11.50 -0.13
CA GLU A 78 -9.79 11.67 1.30
C GLU A 78 -8.56 12.18 2.06
N LEU A 79 -7.39 11.58 1.82
CA LEU A 79 -6.14 12.02 2.45
C LEU A 79 -5.77 13.46 2.08
N LYS A 80 -5.99 13.86 0.82
CA LYS A 80 -5.78 15.24 0.39
C LYS A 80 -6.73 16.22 1.09
N ILE A 81 -7.99 15.86 1.25
CA ILE A 81 -8.99 16.68 1.97
C ILE A 81 -8.58 16.86 3.44
N ARG A 82 -8.09 15.80 4.08
CA ARG A 82 -7.62 15.87 5.47
C ARG A 82 -6.25 16.54 5.65
N GLY A 83 -5.54 16.86 4.57
CA GLY A 83 -4.29 17.60 4.61
C GLY A 83 -3.17 16.88 5.37
N VAL A 84 -3.06 15.55 5.23
CA VAL A 84 -2.05 14.74 5.92
C VAL A 84 -0.62 15.18 5.57
N LYS A 85 0.26 15.20 6.57
CA LYS A 85 1.66 15.67 6.44
C LYS A 85 2.70 14.60 6.71
N ASP A 86 2.29 13.48 7.27
CA ASP A 86 3.15 12.39 7.67
C ASP A 86 2.55 11.04 7.25
N LEU A 87 3.43 10.06 7.07
CA LEU A 87 3.07 8.74 6.55
C LEU A 87 2.18 7.96 7.53
N ASP A 88 2.48 8.02 8.83
CA ASP A 88 1.79 7.22 9.84
C ASP A 88 0.32 7.64 9.97
N ASN A 89 0.08 8.95 10.00
CA ASN A 89 -1.27 9.52 9.99
C ASN A 89 -1.99 9.22 8.67
N ALA A 90 -1.29 9.29 7.53
CA ALA A 90 -1.86 8.92 6.25
C ALA A 90 -2.31 7.44 6.21
N MET A 91 -1.51 6.53 6.76
CA MET A 91 -1.86 5.10 6.85
C MET A 91 -3.04 4.85 7.79
N ALA A 92 -3.07 5.52 8.95
CA ALA A 92 -4.16 5.40 9.92
C ALA A 92 -5.49 5.88 9.32
N ILE A 93 -5.50 7.05 8.67
CA ILE A 93 -6.69 7.59 8.02
C ILE A 93 -7.14 6.70 6.86
N ALA A 94 -6.20 6.23 6.03
CA ALA A 94 -6.52 5.36 4.90
C ALA A 94 -7.15 4.03 5.37
N ASN A 95 -6.63 3.44 6.45
CA ASN A 95 -7.20 2.25 7.07
C ASN A 95 -8.65 2.48 7.50
N ASN A 96 -8.90 3.52 8.28
CA ASN A 96 -10.24 3.83 8.77
C ASN A 96 -11.21 4.09 7.61
N PHE A 97 -10.80 4.90 6.63
CA PHE A 97 -11.64 5.24 5.49
C PHE A 97 -12.03 4.02 4.64
N GLU A 98 -11.08 3.13 4.33
CA GLU A 98 -11.39 1.94 3.52
C GLU A 98 -12.23 0.92 4.32
N GLN A 99 -12.01 0.78 5.63
CA GLN A 99 -12.86 -0.06 6.49
C GLN A 99 -14.30 0.45 6.57
N ASP A 100 -14.48 1.76 6.72
CA ASP A 100 -15.79 2.40 6.71
C ASP A 100 -16.48 2.22 5.35
N PHE A 101 -15.74 2.38 4.27
CA PHE A 101 -16.27 2.24 2.91
C PHE A 101 -16.72 0.81 2.61
N ASP A 102 -15.91 -0.20 2.98
CA ASP A 102 -16.25 -1.61 2.80
C ASP A 102 -17.49 -1.99 3.62
N SER A 103 -17.61 -1.46 4.84
CA SER A 103 -18.78 -1.65 5.70
C SER A 103 -20.07 -1.10 5.05
N ILE A 104 -20.00 0.09 4.45
CA ILE A 104 -21.13 0.72 3.76
C ILE A 104 -21.55 -0.09 2.52
N GLN A 105 -20.59 -0.61 1.75
CA GLN A 105 -20.88 -1.43 0.57
C GLN A 105 -21.57 -2.75 0.95
N ASN A 106 -21.10 -3.40 2.02
CA ASN A 106 -21.71 -4.64 2.52
C ASN A 106 -23.16 -4.42 2.95
N ILE A 107 -23.48 -3.30 3.60
CA ILE A 107 -24.86 -2.94 3.97
C ILE A 107 -25.74 -2.82 2.71
N LYS A 108 -25.28 -2.11 1.67
CA LYS A 108 -26.05 -1.93 0.43
C LYS A 108 -26.36 -3.26 -0.24
N VAL A 109 -25.39 -4.16 -0.33
CA VAL A 109 -25.57 -5.50 -0.91
C VAL A 109 -26.58 -6.31 -0.10
N LEU A 110 -26.48 -6.29 1.23
CA LEU A 110 -27.42 -6.97 2.11
C LEU A 110 -28.83 -6.40 1.95
N THR A 111 -29.01 -5.08 1.94
CA THR A 111 -30.34 -4.48 1.75
C THR A 111 -30.93 -4.85 0.40
N TYR A 112 -30.12 -4.90 -0.66
CA TYR A 112 -30.57 -5.32 -1.98
C TYR A 112 -31.01 -6.79 -1.94
N PHE A 113 -30.17 -7.67 -1.38
CA PHE A 113 -30.51 -9.09 -1.23
C PHE A 113 -31.80 -9.32 -0.41
N PHE A 114 -31.98 -8.61 0.71
CA PHE A 114 -33.18 -8.71 1.55
C PHE A 114 -34.44 -8.17 0.87
N ILE A 115 -34.33 -7.10 0.08
CA ILE A 115 -35.46 -6.57 -0.69
C ILE A 115 -35.85 -7.58 -1.78
N TYR A 116 -34.87 -8.08 -2.53
CA TYR A 116 -35.13 -9.03 -3.62
C TYR A 116 -35.65 -10.37 -3.12
N SER A 117 -35.15 -10.89 -1.99
CA SER A 117 -35.69 -12.13 -1.41
C SER A 117 -37.11 -11.96 -0.92
N LYS A 118 -37.46 -10.82 -0.30
CA LYS A 118 -38.84 -10.52 0.11
C LYS A 118 -39.79 -10.36 -1.07
N ILE A 119 -39.36 -9.74 -2.16
CA ILE A 119 -40.17 -9.62 -3.38
C ILE A 119 -40.39 -11.00 -4.01
N MET A 120 -39.34 -11.81 -4.16
CA MET A 120 -39.43 -13.14 -4.79
C MET A 120 -40.24 -14.14 -3.96
N LEU A 121 -40.14 -14.09 -2.62
CA LEU A 121 -40.98 -14.90 -1.72
C LEU A 121 -42.44 -14.41 -1.69
N GLY A 122 -42.68 -13.11 -1.83
CA GLY A 122 -44.03 -12.54 -1.94
C GLY A 122 -44.73 -12.89 -3.26
N CYS A 123 -44.00 -13.02 -4.36
CA CYS A 123 -44.55 -13.43 -5.65
C CYS A 123 -44.91 -14.93 -5.76
N PHE A 124 -44.41 -15.78 -4.86
CA PHE A 124 -44.69 -17.23 -4.87
C PHE A 124 -45.86 -17.65 -3.96
N ALA A 125 -46.45 -16.69 -3.23
CA ALA A 125 -47.54 -16.92 -2.28
C ALA A 125 -48.93 -16.45 -2.79
N MET A 126 -49.07 -16.18 -4.09
CA MET A 126 -50.33 -15.88 -4.79
C MET A 126 -50.62 -16.96 -5.83
#